data_AF-A0A1M5VIL4-F1
#
_entry.id   AF-A0A1M5VIL4-F1
#
_cell.length_a   1.000
_cell.length_b   1.000
_cell.length_c   1.000
_cell.angle_alpha   90.00
_cell.angle_beta   90.00
_cell.angle_gamma   90.00
#
_symmetry.space_group_name_H-M   'P 1'
#
loop_
_entity.id
_entity.type
_entity.pdbx_description
1 polymer ?
#
loop_
_entity_poly.entity_id
_entity_poly.type
_entity_poly.pdbx_seq_one_letter_code
_entity_poly.pdbx_strand_id
1 'polypeptide(L)'
;MTDTSDNAFAIGRKAAYAVHLIRNHTVVLWFLGFLSLANATIPLFRDSALFMPATTVMVVLSIVATPVIYGLFYQLIDGSSASFHSLAKTYIAPYLWLLLRMYLPAILLASLPAIMFAEHGSGGYLEIGLIAFSMLYLYVIPCFYLSGRQHGAIVRGISFLTRHLTASTPLLLTVLLLESALLLVHYARTALAGQAVLLLAGVDFFVFLTASLVDLAVFIILVQILKNANLHDQ
;
A
#
# COMPACT_ATOMS: atom_id res chain seq x y z
N MET A 1 -4.26 31.18 -16.42
CA MET A 1 -4.43 30.45 -15.15
C MET A 1 -4.33 28.95 -15.41
N THR A 2 -3.23 28.48 -15.99
CA THR A 2 -3.12 27.13 -16.59
C THR A 2 -1.73 26.50 -16.39
N ASP A 3 -1.06 26.76 -15.26
CA ASP A 3 0.35 26.33 -15.08
C ASP A 3 0.67 25.65 -13.73
N THR A 4 -0.32 25.53 -12.83
CA THR A 4 -0.13 24.89 -11.52
C THR A 4 -0.50 23.40 -11.53
N SER A 5 -1.48 22.97 -12.33
CA SER A 5 -1.88 21.56 -12.44
C SER A 5 -0.82 20.70 -13.13
N ASP A 6 -0.19 21.22 -14.18
CA ASP A 6 0.77 20.45 -14.99
C ASP A 6 2.08 20.22 -14.22
N ASN A 7 2.46 21.18 -13.36
CA ASN A 7 3.57 21.01 -12.42
C ASN A 7 3.22 20.06 -11.25
N ALA A 8 1.95 20.02 -10.82
CA ALA A 8 1.51 19.10 -9.76
C ALA A 8 1.58 17.64 -10.21
N PHE A 9 1.34 17.32 -11.48
CA PHE A 9 1.35 15.95 -12.02
C PHE A 9 2.60 15.63 -12.87
N ALA A 10 3.72 16.32 -12.64
CA ALA A 10 5.02 15.98 -13.25
C ALA A 10 5.60 14.66 -12.66
N ILE A 11 4.93 13.53 -12.92
CA ILE A 11 5.17 12.22 -12.31
C ILE A 11 6.61 11.76 -12.48
N GLY A 12 7.23 11.99 -13.65
CA GLY A 12 8.63 11.60 -13.89
C GLY A 12 9.62 12.23 -12.90
N ARG A 13 9.47 13.53 -12.63
CA ARG A 13 10.31 14.24 -11.64
C ARG A 13 10.05 13.73 -10.21
N LYS A 14 8.77 13.53 -9.86
CA LYS A 14 8.36 13.04 -8.53
C LYS A 14 8.81 11.59 -8.29
N ALA A 15 8.80 10.75 -9.32
CA ALA A 15 9.29 9.38 -9.29
C ALA A 15 10.81 9.34 -9.12
N ALA A 16 11.56 10.15 -9.85
CA ALA A 16 13.01 10.28 -9.66
C ALA A 16 13.35 10.73 -8.22
N TYR A 17 12.59 11.68 -7.68
CA TYR A 17 12.72 12.09 -6.28
C TYR A 17 12.40 10.95 -5.31
N ALA A 18 11.30 10.20 -5.53
CA ALA A 18 10.91 9.08 -4.68
C ALA A 18 12.01 8.00 -4.64
N VAL A 19 12.56 7.63 -5.80
CA VAL A 19 13.67 6.67 -5.91
C VAL A 19 14.90 7.18 -5.18
N HIS A 20 15.26 8.46 -5.36
CA HIS A 20 16.38 9.07 -4.67
C HIS A 20 16.20 9.06 -3.15
N LEU A 21 14.99 9.41 -2.67
CA LEU A 21 14.68 9.45 -1.24
C LEU A 21 14.73 8.06 -0.61
N ILE A 22 14.15 7.04 -1.27
CA ILE A 22 14.19 5.65 -0.83
C ILE A 22 15.64 5.15 -0.77
N ARG A 23 16.43 5.40 -1.82
CA ARG A 23 17.84 4.97 -1.89
C ARG A 23 18.68 5.53 -0.75
N ASN A 24 18.46 6.78 -0.37
CA ASN A 24 19.25 7.43 0.67
C ASN A 24 18.87 6.95 2.09
N HIS A 25 17.71 6.32 2.27
CA HIS A 25 17.23 5.79 3.54
C HIS A 25 17.32 4.26 3.57
N THR A 26 18.55 3.75 3.46
CA THR A 26 18.87 2.32 3.34
C THR A 26 18.33 1.47 4.48
N VAL A 27 18.16 2.02 5.69
CA VAL A 27 17.58 1.30 6.84
C VAL A 27 16.16 0.80 6.54
N VAL A 28 15.35 1.59 5.83
CA VAL A 28 14.00 1.16 5.44
C VAL A 28 14.07 0.07 4.36
N LEU A 29 15.02 0.17 3.42
CA LEU A 29 15.25 -0.88 2.44
C LEU A 29 15.64 -2.21 3.11
N TRP A 30 16.54 -2.17 4.09
CA TRP A 30 16.91 -3.34 4.88
C TRP A 30 15.73 -3.92 5.64
N PHE A 31 14.89 -3.07 6.23
CA PHE A 31 13.70 -3.51 6.95
C PHE A 31 12.66 -4.14 6.03
N LEU A 32 12.39 -3.54 4.86
CA LEU A 32 11.52 -4.13 3.84
C LEU A 32 12.09 -5.45 3.31
N GLY A 33 13.40 -5.52 3.08
CA GLY A 33 14.08 -6.75 2.71
C GLY A 33 13.94 -7.84 3.77
N PHE A 34 14.07 -7.48 5.06
CA PHE A 34 13.84 -8.40 6.17
C PHE A 34 12.40 -8.92 6.21
N LEU A 35 11.39 -8.03 6.10
CA LEU A 35 9.99 -8.45 6.05
C LEU A 35 9.70 -9.36 4.85
N SER A 36 10.25 -9.03 3.69
CA SER A 36 10.13 -9.84 2.47
C SER A 36 10.71 -11.23 2.68
N LEU A 37 11.89 -11.31 3.28
CA LEU A 37 12.58 -12.57 3.54
C LEU A 37 11.85 -13.41 4.60
N ALA A 38 11.38 -12.77 5.67
CA ALA A 38 10.59 -13.42 6.70
C ALA A 38 9.28 -13.99 6.12
N ASN A 39 8.56 -13.21 5.31
CA ASN A 39 7.35 -13.68 4.64
C ASN A 39 7.61 -14.81 3.64
N ALA A 40 8.71 -14.74 2.89
CA ALA A 40 9.10 -15.79 1.94
C ALA A 40 9.53 -17.10 2.61
N THR A 41 10.03 -17.04 3.85
CA THR A 41 10.50 -18.22 4.59
C THR A 41 9.43 -18.89 5.43
N ILE A 42 8.37 -18.18 5.85
CA ILE A 42 7.22 -18.76 6.58
C ILE A 42 6.68 -20.06 5.93
N PRO A 43 6.45 -20.13 4.60
CA PRO A 43 5.94 -21.34 3.96
C PRO A 43 6.87 -22.56 4.08
N LEU A 44 8.17 -22.35 4.31
CA LEU A 44 9.14 -23.45 4.53
C LEU A 44 8.87 -24.19 5.85
N PHE A 45 8.17 -23.55 6.78
CA PHE A 45 7.86 -24.10 8.09
C PHE A 45 6.41 -24.59 8.20
N ARG A 46 5.72 -24.83 7.07
CA ARG A 46 4.28 -25.14 7.02
C ARG A 46 3.86 -26.31 7.91
N ASP A 47 4.71 -27.33 8.04
CA ASP A 47 4.44 -28.53 8.84
C ASP A 47 4.83 -28.38 10.32
N SER A 48 5.38 -27.22 10.71
CA SER A 48 5.78 -26.95 12.09
C SER A 48 4.67 -26.29 12.89
N ALA A 49 4.67 -26.53 14.20
CA ALA A 49 3.78 -25.83 15.15
C ALA A 49 4.00 -24.30 15.17
N LEU A 50 5.13 -23.81 14.63
CA LEU A 50 5.46 -22.39 14.55
C LEU A 50 4.84 -21.69 13.35
N PHE A 51 4.27 -22.40 12.38
CA PHE A 51 3.72 -21.82 11.15
C PHE A 51 2.67 -20.74 11.43
N MET A 52 1.64 -21.07 12.20
CA MET A 52 0.54 -20.13 12.52
C MET A 52 1.03 -18.94 13.34
N PRO A 53 1.75 -19.14 14.47
CA PRO A 53 2.33 -18.01 15.23
C PRO A 53 3.22 -17.10 14.39
N ALA A 54 4.13 -17.67 13.58
CA ALA A 54 5.04 -16.89 12.74
C ALA A 54 4.27 -16.07 11.69
N THR A 55 3.28 -16.69 11.04
CA THR A 55 2.39 -16.00 10.09
C THR A 55 1.67 -14.83 10.75
N THR A 56 1.06 -15.04 11.92
CA THR A 56 0.35 -14.00 12.65
C THR A 56 1.28 -12.85 13.05
N VAL A 57 2.47 -13.17 13.58
CA VAL A 57 3.46 -12.15 13.97
C VAL A 57 3.89 -11.33 12.76
N MET A 58 4.16 -11.95 11.62
CA MET A 58 4.61 -11.22 10.43
C MET A 58 3.50 -10.36 9.81
N VAL A 59 2.25 -10.83 9.83
CA VAL A 59 1.11 -10.03 9.39
C VAL A 59 0.93 -8.82 10.30
N VAL A 60 0.93 -9.00 11.62
CA VAL A 60 0.83 -7.90 12.60
C VAL A 60 1.99 -6.92 12.44
N LEU A 61 3.21 -7.43 12.33
CA LEU A 61 4.40 -6.60 12.14
C LEU A 61 4.32 -5.78 10.86
N SER A 62 3.88 -6.38 9.75
CA SER A 62 3.70 -5.67 8.48
C SER A 62 2.65 -4.57 8.60
N ILE A 63 1.48 -4.87 9.17
CA ILE A 63 0.38 -3.92 9.37
C ILE A 63 0.80 -2.73 10.25
N VAL A 64 1.58 -2.98 11.31
CA VAL A 64 2.03 -1.94 12.24
C VAL A 64 3.22 -1.15 11.68
N ALA A 65 4.08 -1.79 10.88
CA ALA A 65 5.24 -1.12 10.31
C ALA A 65 4.88 -0.14 9.19
N THR A 66 3.90 -0.47 8.35
CA THR A 66 3.46 0.39 7.23
C THR A 66 3.19 1.84 7.63
N PRO A 67 2.35 2.14 8.66
CA PRO A 67 2.11 3.53 9.04
C PRO A 67 3.34 4.25 9.59
N VAL A 68 4.27 3.53 10.20
CA VAL A 68 5.50 4.12 10.73
C VAL A 68 6.45 4.48 9.59
N ILE A 69 6.57 3.60 8.59
CA ILE A 69 7.35 3.86 7.38
C ILE A 69 6.76 5.06 6.61
N TYR A 70 5.44 5.09 6.43
CA TYR A 70 4.76 6.21 5.77
C TYR A 70 4.92 7.52 6.54
N GLY A 71 4.78 7.49 7.87
CA GLY A 71 5.03 8.65 8.72
C GLY A 71 6.46 9.18 8.62
N LEU A 72 7.46 8.28 8.59
CA LEU A 72 8.87 8.65 8.40
C LEU A 72 9.07 9.37 7.06
N PHE A 73 8.61 8.77 5.96
CA PHE A 73 8.77 9.37 4.63
C PHE A 73 7.98 10.66 4.46
N TYR A 74 6.79 10.75 5.06
CA TYR A 74 6.04 11.99 5.12
C TYR A 74 6.84 13.10 5.81
N GLN A 75 7.42 12.83 6.99
CA GLN A 75 8.23 13.81 7.72
C GLN A 75 9.49 14.23 6.98
N LEU A 76 10.15 13.30 6.29
CA LEU A 76 11.29 13.60 5.42
C LEU A 76 10.90 14.54 4.26
N ILE A 77 9.72 14.37 3.68
CA ILE A 77 9.19 15.27 2.65
C ILE A 77 8.76 16.63 3.25
N ASP A 78 8.34 16.65 4.51
CA ASP A 78 7.91 17.85 5.21
C ASP A 78 9.04 18.64 5.86
N GLY A 79 10.25 18.09 5.91
CA GLY A 79 11.40 18.70 6.58
C GLY A 79 11.29 18.71 8.12
N SER A 80 10.37 17.91 8.67
CA SER A 80 10.18 17.75 10.11
C SER A 80 10.96 16.53 10.62
N SER A 81 11.48 16.60 11.84
CA SER A 81 12.12 15.47 12.51
C SER A 81 11.34 15.09 13.76
N ALA A 82 10.61 13.98 13.74
CA ALA A 82 10.08 13.38 14.95
C ALA A 82 10.82 12.08 15.28
N SER A 83 10.82 11.75 16.57
CA SER A 83 11.33 10.46 17.03
C SER A 83 10.41 9.32 16.56
N PHE A 84 10.99 8.13 16.40
CA PHE A 84 10.25 6.91 16.08
C PHE A 84 9.08 6.65 17.05
N HIS A 85 9.30 6.89 18.35
CA HIS A 85 8.25 6.74 19.35
C HIS A 85 7.07 7.69 19.11
N SER A 86 7.37 8.94 18.73
CA SER A 86 6.33 9.92 18.37
C SER A 86 5.58 9.49 17.11
N LEU A 87 6.28 8.99 16.08
CA LEU A 87 5.66 8.47 14.85
C LEU A 87 4.69 7.32 15.16
N ALA A 88 5.14 6.35 15.94
CA ALA A 88 4.35 5.19 16.32
C ALA A 88 3.05 5.61 17.04
N LYS A 89 3.16 6.48 18.03
CA LYS A 89 2.01 6.96 18.80
C LYS A 89 1.04 7.79 17.94
N THR A 90 1.56 8.62 17.04
CA THR A 90 0.76 9.51 16.21
C THR A 90 0.03 8.77 15.09
N TYR A 91 0.68 7.80 14.43
CA TYR A 91 0.17 7.24 13.18
C TYR A 91 -0.43 5.84 13.31
N ILE A 92 0.04 4.96 14.21
CA ILE A 92 -0.41 3.55 14.23
C ILE A 92 -1.92 3.45 14.47
N ALA A 93 -2.40 3.85 15.65
CA ALA A 93 -3.82 3.69 15.98
C ALA A 93 -4.73 4.44 15.01
N PRO A 94 -4.42 5.68 14.60
CA PRO A 94 -5.27 6.38 13.66
C PRO A 94 -5.29 5.77 12.25
N TYR A 95 -4.16 5.23 11.79
CA TYR A 95 -4.05 4.55 10.51
C TYR A 95 -4.84 3.24 10.51
N LEU A 96 -4.73 2.41 11.56
CA LEU A 96 -5.50 1.17 11.68
C LEU A 96 -7.01 1.44 11.66
N TRP A 97 -7.45 2.50 12.32
CA TRP A 97 -8.85 2.90 12.29
C TRP A 97 -9.30 3.40 10.91
N LEU A 98 -8.42 4.08 10.18
CA LEU A 98 -8.68 4.50 8.80
C LEU A 98 -8.80 3.29 7.88
N LEU A 99 -7.88 2.33 7.98
CA LEU A 99 -7.94 1.06 7.24
C LEU A 99 -9.23 0.32 7.54
N LEU A 100 -9.63 0.20 8.81
CA LEU A 100 -10.89 -0.44 9.17
C LEU A 100 -12.07 0.22 8.44
N ARG A 101 -12.14 1.56 8.40
CA ARG A 101 -13.20 2.29 7.70
C ARG A 101 -13.17 2.14 6.18
N MET A 102 -11.99 1.98 5.60
CA MET A 102 -11.81 1.78 4.16
C MET A 102 -12.15 0.35 3.75
N TYR A 103 -11.63 -0.65 4.46
CA TYR A 103 -11.74 -2.05 4.09
C TYR A 103 -13.04 -2.71 4.58
N LEU A 104 -13.68 -2.23 5.65
CA LEU A 104 -14.97 -2.78 6.10
C LEU A 104 -16.07 -2.72 5.03
N PRO A 105 -16.35 -1.58 4.36
CA PRO A 105 -17.32 -1.55 3.28
C PRO A 105 -16.86 -2.40 2.09
N ALA A 106 -15.56 -2.44 1.80
CA ALA A 106 -15.02 -3.28 0.72
C ALA A 106 -15.29 -4.77 0.95
N ILE A 107 -14.98 -5.27 2.15
CA ILE A 107 -15.19 -6.66 2.54
C ILE A 107 -16.68 -6.99 2.51
N LEU A 108 -17.54 -6.13 3.06
CA LEU A 108 -18.99 -6.34 3.04
C LEU A 108 -19.51 -6.39 1.60
N LEU A 109 -19.15 -5.42 0.77
CA LEU A 109 -19.64 -5.32 -0.60
C LEU A 109 -19.13 -6.46 -1.48
N ALA A 110 -17.89 -6.89 -1.28
CA ALA A 110 -17.27 -7.98 -2.03
C ALA A 110 -17.72 -9.37 -1.52
N SER A 111 -18.14 -9.48 -0.25
CA SER A 111 -18.73 -10.70 0.30
C SER A 111 -20.16 -10.97 -0.19
N LEU A 112 -20.91 -9.94 -0.60
CA LEU A 112 -22.29 -10.09 -1.09
C LEU A 112 -22.37 -10.97 -2.36
N PRO A 113 -21.59 -10.73 -3.42
CA PRO A 113 -21.50 -11.63 -4.56
C PRO A 113 -20.97 -13.02 -4.20
N ALA A 114 -20.00 -13.12 -3.28
CA ALA A 114 -19.45 -14.40 -2.84
C ALA A 114 -20.51 -15.31 -2.19
N ILE A 115 -21.47 -14.72 -1.47
CA ILE A 115 -22.62 -15.43 -0.87
C ILE A 115 -23.67 -15.77 -1.95
N MET A 116 -23.92 -14.87 -2.90
CA MET A 116 -24.94 -15.05 -3.94
C MET A 116 -24.53 -16.00 -5.08
N PHE A 117 -23.22 -16.10 -5.36
CA PHE A 117 -22.66 -16.89 -6.47
C PHE A 117 -21.65 -17.94 -5.99
N ALA A 118 -21.87 -18.49 -4.78
CA ALA A 118 -20.93 -19.40 -4.10
C ALA A 118 -20.46 -20.59 -4.97
N GLU A 119 -21.24 -21.02 -5.95
CA GLU A 119 -20.90 -22.13 -6.85
C GLU A 119 -19.93 -21.78 -8.00
N HIS A 120 -19.64 -20.50 -8.26
CA HIS A 120 -18.91 -20.04 -9.47
C HIS A 120 -17.55 -19.35 -9.21
N GLY A 121 -16.89 -19.63 -8.09
CA GLY A 121 -15.54 -19.08 -7.79
C GLY A 121 -15.60 -17.77 -7.01
N SER A 122 -16.10 -17.86 -5.78
CA SER A 122 -16.31 -16.74 -4.84
C SER A 122 -15.04 -15.96 -4.46
N GLY A 123 -13.85 -16.54 -4.61
CA GLY A 123 -12.57 -15.90 -4.28
C GLY A 123 -12.20 -14.72 -5.18
N GLY A 124 -12.45 -14.83 -6.49
CA GLY A 124 -12.08 -13.78 -7.45
C GLY A 124 -12.88 -12.49 -7.28
N TYR A 125 -14.15 -12.57 -6.87
CA TYR A 125 -14.98 -11.39 -6.61
C TYR A 125 -14.52 -10.59 -5.39
N LEU A 126 -14.04 -11.28 -4.35
CA LEU A 126 -13.46 -10.64 -3.17
C LEU A 126 -12.24 -9.81 -3.57
N GLU A 127 -11.34 -10.41 -4.34
CA GLU A 127 -10.08 -9.79 -4.78
C GLU A 127 -10.32 -8.59 -5.71
N ILE A 128 -11.23 -8.72 -6.68
CA ILE A 128 -11.62 -7.60 -7.55
C ILE A 128 -12.22 -6.46 -6.73
N GLY A 129 -13.07 -6.78 -5.75
CA GLY A 129 -13.61 -5.78 -4.83
C GLY A 129 -12.51 -5.04 -4.07
N LEU A 130 -11.56 -5.79 -3.50
CA LEU A 130 -10.43 -5.19 -2.77
C LEU A 130 -9.57 -4.30 -3.67
N ILE A 131 -9.31 -4.69 -4.93
CA ILE A 131 -8.58 -3.85 -5.90
C ILE A 131 -9.37 -2.57 -6.23
N ALA A 132 -10.67 -2.69 -6.50
CA ALA A 132 -11.49 -1.53 -6.81
C ALA A 132 -11.50 -0.51 -5.66
N PHE A 133 -11.54 -1.00 -4.42
CA PHE A 133 -11.46 -0.14 -3.25
C PHE A 133 -10.05 0.39 -2.99
N SER A 134 -8.97 -0.37 -3.26
CA SER A 134 -7.61 0.16 -3.15
C SER A 134 -7.36 1.32 -4.11
N MET A 135 -7.91 1.23 -5.33
CA MET A 135 -7.91 2.33 -6.30
C MET A 135 -8.72 3.54 -5.84
N LEU A 136 -9.95 3.31 -5.36
CA LEU A 136 -10.82 4.38 -4.87
C LEU A 136 -10.16 5.16 -3.74
N TYR A 137 -9.40 4.46 -2.89
CA TYR A 137 -8.74 5.04 -1.74
C TYR A 137 -7.28 5.43 -1.94
N LEU A 138 -6.79 5.42 -3.19
CA LEU A 138 -5.40 5.72 -3.53
C LEU A 138 -4.88 7.00 -2.84
N TYR A 139 -5.66 8.08 -2.88
CA TYR A 139 -5.28 9.37 -2.30
C TYR A 139 -5.64 9.53 -0.82
N VAL A 140 -6.38 8.60 -0.22
CA VAL A 140 -6.90 8.74 1.16
C VAL A 140 -5.78 8.66 2.19
N ILE A 141 -4.87 7.69 2.04
CA ILE A 141 -3.74 7.53 2.97
C ILE A 141 -2.82 8.77 2.92
N PRO A 142 -2.33 9.24 1.75
CA PRO A 142 -1.57 10.49 1.65
C PRO A 142 -2.31 11.71 2.23
N CYS A 143 -3.62 11.84 1.99
CA CYS A 143 -4.45 12.91 2.57
C CYS A 143 -4.51 12.84 4.10
N PHE A 144 -4.52 11.64 4.69
CA PHE A 144 -4.48 11.47 6.14
C PHE A 144 -3.15 11.99 6.73
N TYR A 145 -2.01 11.67 6.11
CA TYR A 145 -0.71 12.16 6.56
C TYR A 145 -0.59 13.68 6.43
N LEU A 146 -1.10 14.28 5.35
CA LEU A 146 -1.06 15.72 5.14
C LEU A 146 -1.99 16.50 6.06
N SER A 147 -3.22 16.02 6.27
CA SER A 147 -4.21 16.74 7.06
C SER A 147 -4.05 16.53 8.57
N GLY A 148 -3.33 15.48 8.99
CA GLY A 148 -3.23 15.04 10.38
C GLY A 148 -4.57 14.65 11.01
N ARG A 149 -5.64 14.57 10.20
CA ARG A 149 -7.01 14.32 10.66
C ARG A 149 -7.56 13.10 9.96
N GLN A 150 -8.04 12.13 10.74
CA GLN A 150 -8.81 11.01 10.20
C GLN A 150 -10.14 11.50 9.60
N HIS A 151 -10.75 12.50 10.26
CA HIS A 151 -12.03 13.04 9.84
C HIS A 151 -11.89 13.82 8.53
N GLY A 152 -12.59 13.35 7.50
CA GLY A 152 -12.59 13.97 6.17
C GLY A 152 -11.44 13.55 5.26
N ALA A 153 -10.48 12.70 5.69
CA ALA A 153 -9.41 12.22 4.80
C ALA A 153 -9.96 11.35 3.66
N ILE A 154 -10.95 10.49 3.96
CA ILE A 154 -11.64 9.66 2.95
C ILE A 154 -12.33 10.56 1.91
N VAL A 155 -13.14 11.50 2.37
CA VAL A 155 -13.90 12.41 1.49
C VAL A 155 -12.95 13.26 0.65
N ARG A 156 -11.89 13.81 1.25
CA ARG A 156 -10.90 14.61 0.53
C ARG A 156 -10.13 13.79 -0.49
N GLY A 157 -9.68 12.59 -0.15
CA GLY A 157 -8.98 11.70 -1.07
C GLY A 157 -9.84 11.31 -2.28
N ILE A 158 -11.10 10.91 -2.04
CA ILE A 158 -12.02 10.56 -3.13
C ILE A 158 -12.36 11.78 -3.98
N SER A 159 -12.65 12.93 -3.35
CA SER A 159 -12.95 14.19 -4.07
C SER A 159 -11.77 14.65 -4.92
N PHE A 160 -10.54 14.48 -4.44
CA PHE A 160 -9.34 14.78 -5.21
C PHE A 160 -9.20 13.83 -6.41
N LEU A 161 -9.38 12.53 -6.19
CA LEU A 161 -9.31 11.52 -7.25
C LEU A 161 -10.35 11.79 -8.35
N THR A 162 -11.59 12.10 -8.00
CA THR A 162 -12.66 12.35 -8.99
C THR A 162 -12.42 13.63 -9.79
N ARG A 163 -11.89 14.68 -9.15
CA ARG A 163 -11.53 15.94 -9.83
C ARG A 163 -10.33 15.79 -10.77
N HIS A 164 -9.42 14.87 -10.47
CA HIS A 164 -8.16 14.68 -11.21
C HIS A 164 -8.03 13.28 -11.83
N LEU A 165 -9.13 12.65 -12.22
CA LEU A 165 -9.15 11.25 -12.64
C LEU A 165 -8.22 10.98 -13.85
N THR A 166 -8.26 11.86 -14.85
CA THR A 166 -7.42 11.77 -16.04
C THR A 166 -5.93 11.93 -15.71
N ALA A 167 -5.58 12.89 -14.86
CA ALA A 167 -4.20 13.10 -14.42
C ALA A 167 -3.68 11.99 -13.48
N SER A 168 -4.59 11.34 -12.76
CA SER A 168 -4.30 10.22 -11.85
C SER A 168 -4.24 8.87 -12.57
N THR A 169 -4.72 8.78 -13.81
CA THR A 169 -4.76 7.55 -14.62
C THR A 169 -3.43 6.79 -14.67
N PRO A 170 -2.25 7.42 -14.91
CA PRO A 170 -0.98 6.69 -14.88
C PRO A 170 -0.65 6.06 -13.51
N LEU A 171 -1.02 6.70 -12.41
CA LEU A 171 -0.82 6.16 -11.06
C LEU A 171 -1.81 5.04 -10.75
N LEU A 172 -3.09 5.22 -11.13
CA LEU A 172 -4.10 4.18 -11.04
C LEU A 172 -3.69 2.94 -11.84
N LEU A 173 -3.18 3.12 -13.05
CA LEU A 173 -2.70 2.01 -13.88
C LEU A 173 -1.49 1.31 -13.24
N THR A 174 -0.57 2.06 -12.65
CA THR A 174 0.59 1.49 -11.95
C THR A 174 0.15 0.60 -10.79
N VAL A 175 -0.79 1.09 -9.96
CA VAL A 175 -1.36 0.33 -8.85
C VAL A 175 -2.17 -0.87 -9.36
N LEU A 176 -2.97 -0.70 -10.42
CA LEU A 176 -3.71 -1.81 -11.03
C LEU A 176 -2.78 -2.94 -11.46
N LEU A 177 -1.72 -2.60 -12.19
CA LEU A 177 -0.76 -3.56 -12.71
C LEU A 177 -0.02 -4.25 -11.58
N LEU A 178 0.32 -3.51 -10.52
CA LEU A 178 0.96 -4.09 -9.34
C LEU A 178 0.04 -5.10 -8.64
N GLU A 179 -1.19 -4.70 -8.31
CA GLU A 179 -2.17 -5.57 -7.64
C GLU A 179 -2.53 -6.79 -8.49
N SER A 180 -2.68 -6.58 -9.81
CA SER A 180 -2.95 -7.68 -10.75
C SER A 180 -1.77 -8.65 -10.84
N ALA A 181 -0.53 -8.14 -10.83
CA ALA A 181 0.67 -8.98 -10.81
C ALA A 181 0.78 -9.78 -9.51
N LEU A 182 0.49 -9.15 -8.35
CA LEU A 182 0.44 -9.82 -7.06
C LEU A 182 -0.59 -10.95 -7.05
N LEU A 183 -1.80 -10.70 -7.56
CA LEU A 183 -2.82 -11.74 -7.69
C LEU A 183 -2.39 -12.86 -8.63
N LEU A 184 -1.81 -12.52 -9.79
CA LEU A 184 -1.35 -13.53 -10.74
C LEU A 184 -0.30 -14.46 -10.11
N VAL A 185 0.65 -13.89 -9.35
CA VAL A 185 1.65 -14.67 -8.60
C VAL A 185 0.96 -15.52 -7.53
N HIS A 186 -0.02 -14.97 -6.81
CA HIS A 186 -0.77 -15.71 -5.80
C HIS A 186 -1.53 -16.91 -6.41
N TYR A 187 -2.20 -16.73 -7.54
CA TYR A 187 -2.87 -17.82 -8.25
C TYR A 187 -1.88 -18.83 -8.81
N ALA A 188 -0.83 -18.39 -9.51
CA ALA A 188 0.19 -19.28 -10.06
C ALA A 188 0.85 -20.12 -8.95
N ARG A 189 1.05 -19.54 -7.77
CA ARG A 189 1.59 -20.23 -6.60
C ARG A 189 0.76 -21.45 -6.18
N THR A 190 -0.57 -21.35 -6.20
CA THR A 190 -1.42 -22.51 -5.84
C THR A 190 -1.27 -23.66 -6.83
N ALA A 191 -1.01 -23.36 -8.11
CA ALA A 191 -0.74 -24.35 -9.15
C ALA A 191 0.68 -24.97 -9.06
N LEU A 192 1.67 -24.20 -8.60
CA LEU A 192 3.09 -24.62 -8.55
C LEU A 192 3.57 -25.15 -7.18
N ALA A 193 2.72 -25.13 -6.15
CA ALA A 193 3.07 -25.42 -4.75
C ALA A 193 3.70 -26.81 -4.51
N GLY A 194 3.60 -27.75 -5.45
CA GLY A 194 4.12 -29.12 -5.30
C GLY A 194 5.51 -29.39 -5.86
N GLN A 195 6.11 -28.49 -6.66
CA GLN A 195 7.26 -28.88 -7.50
C GLN A 195 8.58 -28.14 -7.20
N ALA A 196 8.56 -26.92 -6.65
CA ALA A 196 9.78 -26.14 -6.44
C ALA A 196 9.67 -25.12 -5.28
N VAL A 197 9.61 -25.61 -4.04
CA VAL A 197 9.39 -24.80 -2.83
C VAL A 197 10.43 -23.67 -2.66
N LEU A 198 11.71 -23.94 -2.91
CA LEU A 198 12.79 -22.94 -2.77
C LEU A 198 12.72 -21.85 -3.84
N LEU A 199 12.40 -22.24 -5.08
CA LEU A 199 12.22 -21.29 -6.19
C LEU A 199 11.02 -20.39 -5.92
N LEU A 200 9.92 -20.97 -5.44
CA LEU A 200 8.71 -20.25 -5.07
C LEU A 200 8.97 -19.25 -3.92
N ALA A 201 9.75 -19.63 -2.91
CA ALA A 201 10.17 -18.72 -1.84
C ALA A 201 11.01 -17.55 -2.39
N GLY A 202 11.92 -17.82 -3.34
CA GLY A 202 12.68 -16.77 -4.02
C GLY A 202 11.78 -15.80 -4.80
N VAL A 203 10.79 -16.31 -5.54
CA VAL A 203 9.80 -15.49 -6.25
C VAL A 203 8.97 -14.66 -5.27
N ASP A 204 8.46 -15.27 -4.19
CA ASP A 204 7.68 -14.58 -3.15
C ASP A 204 8.49 -13.42 -2.55
N PHE A 205 9.78 -13.63 -2.27
CA PHE A 205 10.67 -12.58 -1.78
C PHE A 205 10.75 -11.40 -2.74
N PHE A 206 11.06 -11.65 -4.02
CA PHE A 206 11.21 -10.57 -5.01
C PHE A 206 9.90 -9.85 -5.28
N VAL A 207 8.79 -10.58 -5.34
CA VAL A 207 7.45 -10.04 -5.56
C VAL A 207 7.05 -9.13 -4.39
N PHE A 208 7.18 -9.60 -3.15
CA PHE A 208 6.84 -8.80 -1.97
C PHE A 208 7.74 -7.57 -1.82
N LEU A 209 9.05 -7.72 -2.06
CA LEU A 209 10.00 -6.60 -2.01
C LEU A 209 9.66 -5.56 -3.07
N THR A 210 9.44 -5.98 -4.31
CA THR A 210 9.14 -5.08 -5.43
C THR A 210 7.82 -4.37 -5.18
N ALA A 211 6.79 -5.08 -4.74
CA ALA A 211 5.50 -4.48 -4.40
C ALA A 211 5.61 -3.45 -3.29
N SER A 212 6.34 -3.77 -2.22
CA SER A 212 6.56 -2.83 -1.10
C SER A 212 7.31 -1.56 -1.55
N LEU A 213 8.27 -1.69 -2.46
CA LEU A 213 9.03 -0.55 -3.00
C LEU A 213 8.16 0.31 -3.92
N VAL A 214 7.35 -0.30 -4.78
CA VAL A 214 6.43 0.41 -5.67
C VAL A 214 5.35 1.12 -4.85
N ASP A 215 4.75 0.46 -3.86
CA ASP A 215 3.75 1.06 -2.96
C ASP A 215 4.33 2.28 -2.20
N LEU A 216 5.54 2.14 -1.65
CA LEU A 216 6.23 3.25 -1.00
C LEU A 216 6.54 4.40 -1.97
N ALA A 217 6.98 4.10 -3.19
CA ALA A 217 7.24 5.12 -4.21
C ALA A 217 5.96 5.84 -4.63
N VAL A 218 4.86 5.11 -4.83
CA VAL A 218 3.54 5.66 -5.12
C VAL A 218 3.09 6.56 -3.98
N PHE A 219 3.21 6.14 -2.72
CA PHE A 219 2.90 6.97 -1.55
C PHE A 219 3.68 8.30 -1.57
N ILE A 220 4.99 8.27 -1.79
CA ILE A 220 5.84 9.48 -1.85
C ILE A 220 5.41 10.41 -3.00
N ILE A 221 5.09 9.85 -4.17
CA ILE A 221 4.62 10.62 -5.32
C ILE A 221 3.29 11.29 -4.99
N LEU A 222 2.34 10.56 -4.40
CA LEU A 222 1.02 11.08 -4.05
C LEU A 222 1.10 12.20 -3.00
N VAL A 223 1.94 12.05 -1.97
CA VAL A 223 2.19 13.13 -0.99
C VAL A 223 2.70 14.38 -1.70
N GLN A 224 3.66 14.26 -2.61
CA GLN A 224 4.17 15.40 -3.38
C GLN A 224 3.14 16.01 -4.33
N ILE A 225 2.23 15.21 -4.91
CA ILE A 225 1.14 15.74 -5.75
C ILE A 225 0.20 16.57 -4.87
N LEU A 226 -0.23 16.03 -3.75
CA LEU A 226 -1.17 16.68 -2.85
C LEU A 226 -0.59 17.94 -2.17
N LYS A 227 0.71 17.95 -1.82
CA LYS A 227 1.41 19.16 -1.35
C LYS A 227 1.41 20.24 -2.42
N ASN A 228 1.75 19.89 -3.66
CA ASN A 228 1.81 20.85 -4.77
C ASN A 228 0.42 21.34 -5.21
N ALA A 229 -0.62 20.55 -4.95
CA ALA A 229 -2.01 20.92 -5.24
C ALA A 229 -2.64 21.81 -4.15
N ASN A 230 -1.87 22.29 -3.16
CA ASN A 230 -2.31 23.19 -2.10
C ASN A 230 -3.56 22.73 -1.34
N LEU A 231 -3.55 21.51 -0.79
CA LEU A 231 -4.52 21.13 0.25
C LEU A 231 -4.34 21.89 1.59
N HIS A 232 -3.49 22.92 1.63
CA HIS A 232 -3.35 23.81 2.78
C HIS A 232 -4.50 24.82 2.94
N ASP A 233 -5.26 25.11 1.87
CA ASP A 233 -6.19 26.27 1.85
C ASP A 233 -7.68 25.92 1.56
N GLN A 234 -8.17 24.76 2.02
CA GLN A 234 -9.63 24.48 2.06
C GLN A 234 -10.09 23.90 3.40
#